data_AF-A0A2M6GEJ1-F1
#
_entry.id   AF-A0A2M6GEJ1-F1
#
_cell.length_a   1.000
_cell.length_b   1.000
_cell.length_c   1.000
_cell.angle_alpha   90.00
_cell.angle_beta   90.00
_cell.angle_gamma   90.00
#
_symmetry.space_group_name_H-M   'P 1'
#
loop_
_entity.id
_entity.type
_entity.pdbx_description
1 polymer ?
#
loop_
_entity_poly.entity_id
_entity_poly.type
_entity_poly.pdbx_seq_one_letter_code
_entity_poly.pdbx_strand_id
1 'polypeptide(L)'
;MKVRITIAFILVVANILFAHSFAPTGMMLTPVVLIITTTLVCFKVKTIDPIPLLIITFGLISLHDIGIKLYSGGSHDSTGLGWVHLLLFLGLVPSYIILVNTIFQDKEQNRKEKLTAVFLFPLLIAGHLALFGDLGLGLYYDI
;
A
#
# COMPACT_ATOMS: atom_id res chain seq x y z
N MET A 1 15.54 10.57 2.02
CA MET A 1 14.64 9.56 1.44
C MET A 1 14.84 8.18 2.05
N LYS A 2 16.04 7.58 2.00
CA LYS A 2 16.30 6.21 2.51
C LYS A 2 15.70 5.92 3.89
N VAL A 3 16.02 6.75 4.90
CA VAL A 3 15.47 6.62 6.27
C VAL A 3 13.94 6.56 6.29
N ARG A 4 13.25 7.37 5.49
CA ARG A 4 11.78 7.38 5.46
C ARG A 4 11.21 6.13 4.83
N ILE A 5 11.84 5.62 3.77
CA ILE A 5 11.46 4.34 3.15
C ILE A 5 11.69 3.20 4.16
N THR A 6 12.80 3.22 4.89
CA THR A 6 13.07 2.24 5.94
C THR A 6 12.01 2.29 7.05
N ILE A 7 11.63 3.48 7.52
CA ILE A 7 10.56 3.65 8.51
C ILE A 7 9.22 3.14 7.95
N ALA A 8 8.89 3.49 6.71
CA ALA A 8 7.66 3.06 6.05
C ALA A 8 7.61 1.52 5.89
N PHE A 9 8.73 0.90 5.52
CA PHE A 9 8.87 -0.55 5.46
C PHE A 9 8.68 -1.20 6.84
N ILE A 10 9.35 -0.68 7.87
CA ILE A 10 9.20 -1.17 9.25
C ILE A 10 7.74 -1.05 9.70
N LEU A 11 7.06 0.06 9.39
CA LEU A 11 5.65 0.27 9.72
C LEU A 11 4.76 -0.78 9.06
N VAL A 12 4.96 -1.06 7.77
CA VAL A 12 4.22 -2.09 7.04
C VAL A 12 4.43 -3.46 7.68
N VAL A 13 5.68 -3.86 7.92
CA VAL A 13 6.01 -5.16 8.54
C VAL A 13 5.44 -5.25 9.96
N ALA A 14 5.60 -4.21 10.76
CA ALA A 14 5.07 -4.16 12.12
C ALA A 14 3.54 -4.31 12.13
N ASN A 15 2.82 -3.67 11.20
CA ASN A 15 1.37 -3.83 11.10
C ASN A 15 0.96 -5.24 10.67
N ILE A 16 1.71 -5.88 9.76
CA ILE A 16 1.43 -7.27 9.36
C ILE A 16 1.58 -8.21 10.57
N LEU A 17 2.68 -8.08 11.32
CA LEU A 17 2.91 -8.88 12.53
C LEU A 17 1.86 -8.59 13.61
N PHE A 18 1.46 -7.32 13.75
CA PHE A 18 0.39 -6.94 14.67
C PHE A 18 -0.97 -7.52 14.24
N ALA A 19 -1.29 -7.54 12.94
CA ALA A 19 -2.51 -8.14 12.42
C ALA A 19 -2.53 -9.66 12.56
N HIS A 20 -1.36 -10.31 12.60
CA HIS A 20 -1.25 -11.72 12.95
C HIS A 20 -1.71 -11.93 14.40
N SER A 21 -1.14 -11.21 15.36
CA SER A 21 -1.46 -11.44 16.78
C SER A 21 -2.79 -10.82 17.27
N PHE A 22 -3.29 -9.79 16.60
CA PHE A 22 -4.45 -8.99 17.04
C PHE A 22 -5.45 -8.78 15.91
N ALA A 23 -5.83 -9.85 15.22
CA ALA A 23 -6.95 -9.81 14.29
C ALA A 23 -8.28 -9.58 15.04
N PRO A 24 -9.24 -8.83 14.45
CA PRO A 24 -9.19 -8.13 13.16
C PRO A 24 -8.57 -6.73 13.24
N THR A 25 -8.21 -6.25 14.44
CA THR A 25 -7.77 -4.87 14.67
C THR A 25 -6.58 -4.46 13.79
N GLY A 26 -5.54 -5.29 13.66
CA GLY A 26 -4.39 -4.96 12.82
C GLY A 26 -4.73 -4.89 11.32
N MET A 27 -5.72 -5.65 10.85
CA MET A 27 -6.26 -5.52 9.49
C MET A 27 -7.05 -4.20 9.34
N MET A 28 -7.85 -3.82 10.34
CA MET A 28 -8.63 -2.56 10.30
C MET A 28 -7.75 -1.31 10.21
N LEU A 29 -6.47 -1.39 10.63
CA LEU A 29 -5.50 -0.30 10.51
C LEU A 29 -4.97 -0.09 9.09
N THR A 30 -5.28 -0.97 8.13
CA THR A 30 -4.82 -0.89 6.73
C THR A 30 -4.94 0.52 6.14
N PRO A 31 -6.10 1.21 6.19
CA PRO A 31 -6.22 2.54 5.57
C PRO A 31 -5.21 3.55 6.14
N VAL A 32 -5.05 3.55 7.47
CA VAL A 32 -4.14 4.46 8.17
C VAL A 32 -2.68 4.15 7.82
N VAL A 33 -2.31 2.87 7.80
CA VAL A 33 -0.95 2.44 7.47
C VAL A 33 -0.57 2.82 6.05
N LEU A 34 -1.46 2.64 5.06
CA LEU A 34 -1.16 3.03 3.68
C LEU A 34 -0.99 4.54 3.53
N ILE A 35 -1.84 5.34 4.19
CA ILE A 35 -1.75 6.81 4.18
C ILE A 35 -0.44 7.27 4.80
N ILE A 36 -0.07 6.76 5.98
CA ILE A 36 1.17 7.14 6.67
C ILE A 36 2.38 6.71 5.85
N THR A 37 2.39 5.48 5.34
CA THR A 37 3.47 4.93 4.50
C THR A 37 3.68 5.80 3.27
N THR A 38 2.60 6.11 2.54
CA THR A 38 2.66 6.95 1.34
C THR A 38 3.11 8.37 1.67
N THR A 39 2.60 8.94 2.78
CA THR A 39 3.03 10.25 3.27
C THR A 39 4.53 10.26 3.56
N LEU A 40 5.07 9.26 4.28
CA LEU A 40 6.49 9.17 4.62
C LEU A 40 7.39 9.09 3.38
N VAL A 41 6.99 8.28 2.40
CA VAL A 41 7.70 8.13 1.12
C VAL A 41 7.72 9.47 0.37
N CYS A 42 6.55 10.10 0.25
CA CYS A 42 6.34 11.33 -0.53
C CYS A 42 6.77 12.62 0.19
N PHE A 43 6.97 12.59 1.51
CA PHE A 43 7.20 13.79 2.32
C PHE A 43 8.43 14.59 1.85
N LYS A 44 8.26 15.87 1.54
CA LYS A 44 9.36 16.78 1.13
C LYS A 44 10.27 16.20 0.04
N VAL A 45 9.74 15.39 -0.87
CA VAL A 45 10.45 14.97 -2.08
C VAL A 45 10.49 16.16 -3.03
N LYS A 46 11.69 16.57 -3.46
CA LYS A 46 11.87 17.72 -4.36
C LYS A 46 12.44 17.40 -5.74
N THR A 47 13.14 16.26 -5.89
CA THR A 47 13.99 16.00 -7.06
C THR A 47 14.02 14.53 -7.48
N ILE A 48 13.05 13.73 -7.02
CA ILE A 48 13.02 12.30 -7.35
C ILE A 48 12.04 12.11 -8.50
N ASP A 49 12.45 11.34 -9.50
CA ASP A 49 11.63 11.03 -10.65
C ASP A 49 10.30 10.37 -10.22
N PRO A 50 9.18 10.71 -10.89
CA PRO A 50 7.86 10.17 -10.58
C PRO A 50 7.80 8.63 -10.58
N ILE A 51 8.58 7.99 -11.46
CA ILE A 51 8.55 6.53 -11.64
C ILE A 51 9.14 5.78 -10.44
N PRO A 52 10.37 6.04 -9.96
CA PRO A 52 10.87 5.46 -8.70
C PRO A 52 9.94 5.69 -7.51
N LEU A 53 9.40 6.90 -7.37
CA LEU A 53 8.49 7.23 -6.26
C LEU A 53 7.23 6.35 -6.30
N LEU A 54 6.64 6.21 -7.49
CA LEU A 54 5.52 5.32 -7.75
C LEU A 54 5.85 3.86 -7.44
N ILE A 55 6.99 3.35 -7.92
CA ILE A 55 7.38 1.94 -7.72
C ILE A 55 7.56 1.63 -6.24
N ILE A 56 8.18 2.53 -5.48
CA ILE A 56 8.37 2.36 -4.03
C ILE A 56 7.02 2.38 -3.31
N THR A 57 6.16 3.36 -3.59
CA THR A 57 4.83 3.44 -2.97
C THR A 57 3.98 2.22 -3.31
N PHE A 58 3.94 1.82 -4.59
CA PHE A 58 3.25 0.61 -5.04
C PHE A 58 3.79 -0.64 -4.34
N GLY A 59 5.11 -0.80 -4.27
CA GLY A 59 5.74 -1.97 -3.65
C GLY A 59 5.40 -2.09 -2.16
N LEU A 60 5.39 -0.99 -1.42
CA LEU A 60 5.02 -1.00 0.01
C LEU A 60 3.53 -1.30 0.22
N ILE A 61 2.64 -0.75 -0.61
CA ILE A 61 1.20 -1.05 -0.55
C ILE A 61 0.94 -2.52 -0.90
N SER A 62 1.59 -3.04 -1.94
CA SER A 62 1.44 -4.43 -2.38
C SER A 62 1.98 -5.42 -1.35
N LEU A 63 3.12 -5.10 -0.73
CA LEU A 63 3.68 -5.88 0.38
C LEU A 63 2.73 -5.90 1.58
N HIS A 64 2.11 -4.77 1.90
CA HIS A 64 1.13 -4.67 2.99
C HIS A 64 -0.09 -5.55 2.70
N ASP A 65 -0.70 -5.44 1.52
CA ASP A 65 -1.85 -6.25 1.11
C ASP A 65 -1.54 -7.76 1.12
N ILE A 66 -0.42 -8.17 0.51
CA ILE A 66 0.04 -9.57 0.52
C ILE A 66 0.26 -10.05 1.95
N GLY A 67 0.90 -9.23 2.79
CA GLY A 67 1.20 -9.57 4.16
C GLY A 67 -0.07 -9.76 5.01
N ILE A 68 -1.04 -8.87 4.89
CA ILE A 68 -2.33 -9.01 5.58
C ILE A 68 -3.05 -10.28 5.11
N LYS A 69 -3.13 -10.53 3.80
CA LYS A 69 -3.78 -11.71 3.24
C LYS A 69 -3.11 -13.02 3.63
N LEU A 70 -1.79 -13.05 3.81
CA LEU A 70 -1.09 -14.29 4.14
C LEU A 70 -0.93 -14.52 5.65
N TYR A 71 -0.88 -13.46 6.46
CA TYR A 71 -0.45 -13.59 7.85
C TYR A 71 -1.41 -13.02 8.87
N SER A 72 -2.45 -12.27 8.48
CA SER A 72 -3.43 -11.80 9.47
C SER A 72 -4.15 -12.98 10.13
N GLY A 73 -4.59 -12.79 11.36
CA GLY A 73 -5.23 -13.84 12.13
C GLY A 73 -6.66 -14.18 11.76
N GLY A 74 -7.15 -15.31 12.28
CA GLY A 74 -8.52 -15.77 12.09
C GLY A 74 -8.73 -16.59 10.82
N SER A 75 -9.98 -16.72 10.39
CA SER A 75 -10.39 -17.45 9.19
C SER A 75 -10.36 -16.57 7.95
N HIS A 76 -9.66 -17.03 6.91
CA HIS A 76 -9.54 -16.33 5.64
C HIS A 76 -10.62 -16.85 4.67
N ASP A 77 -11.87 -16.47 4.95
CA ASP A 77 -12.99 -16.76 4.08
C ASP A 77 -13.25 -15.63 3.07
N SER A 78 -14.23 -15.81 2.18
CA SER A 78 -14.59 -14.80 1.18
C SER A 78 -15.07 -13.48 1.80
N THR A 79 -15.66 -13.53 3.00
CA THR A 79 -16.15 -12.34 3.70
C THR A 79 -14.98 -11.52 4.24
N GLY A 80 -14.04 -12.18 4.92
CA GLY A 80 -12.80 -11.58 5.42
C GLY A 80 -11.98 -10.99 4.28
N LEU A 81 -11.87 -11.68 3.16
CA LEU A 81 -11.18 -11.15 1.98
C LEU A 81 -11.86 -9.89 1.41
N GLY A 82 -13.20 -9.87 1.38
CA GLY A 82 -13.96 -8.67 1.02
C GLY A 82 -13.66 -7.48 1.94
N TRP A 83 -13.51 -7.72 3.25
CA TRP A 83 -13.08 -6.69 4.20
C TRP A 83 -11.65 -6.20 3.93
N VAL A 84 -10.72 -7.09 3.65
CA VAL A 84 -9.34 -6.74 3.29
C VAL A 84 -9.33 -5.82 2.06
N HIS A 85 -10.06 -6.18 0.99
CA HIS A 85 -10.13 -5.36 -0.22
C HIS A 85 -10.79 -4.00 0.03
N LEU A 86 -11.88 -3.95 0.79
CA LEU A 86 -12.54 -2.69 1.15
C LEU A 86 -11.57 -1.76 1.88
N LEU A 87 -10.88 -2.26 2.91
CA LEU A 87 -9.93 -1.50 3.71
C LEU A 87 -8.71 -1.07 2.89
N LEU A 88 -8.23 -1.92 1.97
CA LEU A 88 -7.21 -1.56 1.00
C LEU A 88 -7.65 -0.35 0.17
N PHE A 89 -8.86 -0.39 -0.43
CA PHE A 89 -9.36 0.72 -1.25
C PHE A 89 -9.56 2.02 -0.47
N LEU A 90 -10.04 1.94 0.78
CA LEU A 90 -10.16 3.09 1.67
C LEU A 90 -8.81 3.77 1.95
N GLY A 91 -7.72 3.00 2.04
CA GLY A 91 -6.36 3.54 2.14
C GLY A 91 -5.76 3.98 0.81
N LEU A 92 -6.09 3.28 -0.27
CA LEU A 92 -5.53 3.48 -1.60
C LEU A 92 -5.91 4.84 -2.17
N VAL A 93 -7.18 5.24 -2.05
CA VAL A 93 -7.68 6.52 -2.59
C VAL A 93 -6.91 7.73 -2.03
N PRO A 94 -6.84 7.96 -0.70
CA PRO A 94 -6.07 9.07 -0.15
C PRO A 94 -4.57 8.94 -0.42
N SER A 95 -4.01 7.71 -0.42
CA SER A 95 -2.60 7.47 -0.77
C SER A 95 -2.30 7.89 -2.21
N TYR A 96 -3.20 7.57 -3.15
CA TYR A 96 -3.08 7.98 -4.54
C TYR A 96 -3.15 9.50 -4.70
N ILE A 97 -4.06 10.18 -3.99
CA ILE A 97 -4.13 11.65 -3.98
C ILE A 97 -2.82 12.25 -3.49
N ILE A 98 -2.23 11.71 -2.41
CA ILE A 98 -0.93 12.17 -1.88
C ILE A 98 0.17 11.99 -2.94
N LEU A 99 0.27 10.81 -3.54
CA LEU A 99 1.27 10.52 -4.57
C LEU A 99 1.16 11.46 -5.76
N VAL A 100 -0.06 11.65 -6.29
CA VAL A 100 -0.33 12.56 -7.42
C VAL A 100 0.08 13.98 -7.06
N ASN A 101 -0.34 14.48 -5.89
CA ASN A 101 0.02 15.82 -5.44
C ASN A 101 1.54 16.00 -5.35
N THR A 102 2.27 15.01 -4.83
CA THR A 102 3.74 15.06 -4.76
C THR A 102 4.38 15.03 -6.15
N ILE A 103 3.89 14.21 -7.08
CA ILE A 103 4.41 14.16 -8.46
C ILE A 103 4.26 15.50 -9.18
N PHE A 104 3.16 16.22 -8.94
CA PHE A 104 2.90 17.53 -9.57
C PHE A 104 3.51 18.73 -8.82
N GLN A 105 4.08 18.54 -7.62
CA GLN A 105 4.75 19.62 -6.88
C GLN A 105 6.06 20.05 -7.54
N ASP A 106 6.80 19.13 -8.16
CA ASP A 106 8.02 19.45 -8.89
C ASP A 106 7.66 20.05 -10.26
N LYS A 107 7.99 21.31 -10.51
CA LYS A 107 7.65 22.00 -11.77
C LYS A 107 8.63 21.72 -12.90
N GLU A 108 9.87 21.33 -12.59
CA GLU A 108 10.95 21.14 -13.55
C GLU A 108 10.87 19.77 -14.26
N GLN A 109 10.20 18.81 -13.62
CA GLN A 109 9.99 17.45 -14.12
C GLN A 109 9.10 17.39 -15.39
N ASN A 110 9.45 16.47 -16.30
CA ASN A 110 8.77 16.28 -17.59
C ASN A 110 7.29 15.90 -17.40
N ARG A 111 6.39 16.64 -18.05
CA ARG A 111 4.93 16.40 -17.98
C ARG A 111 4.54 14.98 -18.44
N LYS A 112 5.23 14.42 -19.43
CA LYS A 112 4.95 13.06 -19.91
C LYS A 112 5.22 12.04 -18.82
N GLU A 113 6.34 12.13 -18.13
CA GLU A 113 6.71 11.21 -17.04
C GLU A 113 5.76 11.28 -15.86
N LYS A 114 5.30 12.49 -15.50
CA LYS A 114 4.27 12.68 -14.48
C LYS A 114 2.98 11.95 -14.86
N LEU A 115 2.49 12.16 -16.08
CA LEU A 115 1.27 11.50 -16.55
C LEU A 115 1.44 9.98 -16.63
N THR A 116 2.58 9.51 -17.14
CA THR A 116 2.91 8.08 -17.16
C THR A 116 2.82 7.51 -15.74
N ALA A 117 3.40 8.16 -14.73
CA ALA A 117 3.31 7.68 -13.36
C ALA A 117 1.86 7.67 -12.84
N VAL A 118 1.11 8.75 -13.06
CA VAL A 118 -0.29 8.87 -12.61
C VAL A 118 -1.17 7.75 -13.14
N PHE A 119 -1.02 7.37 -14.42
CA PHE A 119 -1.79 6.27 -15.03
C PHE A 119 -1.21 4.89 -14.77
N LEU A 120 0.11 4.77 -14.62
CA LEU A 120 0.77 3.50 -14.34
C LEU A 120 0.39 2.97 -12.95
N PHE A 121 0.19 3.84 -11.96
CA PHE A 121 -0.12 3.39 -10.60
C PHE A 121 -1.43 2.60 -10.50
N PRO A 122 -2.59 3.10 -10.99
CA PRO A 122 -3.83 2.30 -11.03
C PRO A 122 -3.69 1.01 -11.84
N LEU A 123 -2.93 1.01 -12.94
CA LEU A 123 -2.70 -0.19 -13.75
C LEU A 123 -1.91 -1.24 -12.97
N LEU A 124 -0.88 -0.84 -12.22
CA LEU A 124 -0.12 -1.74 -11.36
C LEU A 124 -0.98 -2.30 -10.23
N ILE A 125 -1.83 -1.48 -9.60
CA ILE A 125 -2.77 -1.96 -8.58
C ILE A 125 -3.79 -2.93 -9.16
N ALA A 126 -4.32 -2.67 -10.35
CA ALA A 126 -5.23 -3.59 -11.04
C ALA A 126 -4.54 -4.92 -11.35
N GLY A 127 -3.30 -4.88 -11.86
CA GLY A 127 -2.50 -6.08 -12.10
C GLY A 127 -2.20 -6.85 -10.81
N HIS A 128 -1.87 -6.15 -9.73
CA HIS A 128 -1.68 -6.74 -8.40
C HIS A 128 -2.94 -7.45 -7.91
N LEU A 129 -4.11 -6.80 -7.99
CA LEU A 129 -5.38 -7.41 -7.57
C LEU A 129 -5.80 -8.58 -8.47
N ALA A 130 -5.47 -8.56 -9.76
CA ALA A 130 -5.73 -9.68 -10.66
C ALA A 130 -4.89 -10.92 -10.30
N LEU A 131 -3.67 -10.72 -9.79
CA LEU A 131 -2.76 -11.81 -9.42
C LEU A 131 -2.95 -12.30 -7.98
N PHE A 132 -3.25 -11.39 -7.06
CA PHE A 132 -3.26 -11.63 -5.61
C PHE A 132 -4.63 -11.34 -4.97
N GLY A 133 -5.69 -11.23 -5.78
CA GLY A 133 -7.05 -10.97 -5.33
C GLY A 133 -7.50 -11.98 -4.28
N ASP A 134 -7.37 -13.27 -4.61
CA ASP A 134 -7.78 -14.42 -3.79
C ASP A 134 -6.64 -15.00 -2.93
N LEU A 135 -5.53 -14.28 -2.80
CA LEU A 135 -4.40 -14.74 -2.01
C LEU A 135 -4.81 -14.96 -0.54
N GLY A 136 -4.41 -16.08 0.03
CA GLY A 136 -4.68 -16.43 1.43
C GLY A 136 -6.05 -17.07 1.69
N LEU A 137 -6.93 -17.15 0.70
CA LEU A 137 -8.25 -17.77 0.87
C LEU A 137 -8.12 -19.24 1.33
N GLY A 138 -8.87 -19.59 2.38
CA GLY A 138 -8.84 -20.92 3.00
C GLY A 138 -7.78 -21.10 4.08
N LEU A 139 -6.92 -20.10 4.33
CA LEU A 139 -6.02 -20.12 5.49
C LEU A 139 -6.79 -19.93 6.79
N TYR A 140 -6.23 -20.48 7.86
CA TYR A 140 -6.74 -20.35 9.20
C TYR A 140 -5.59 -20.34 10.20
N TYR A 141 -5.60 -19.35 11.10
CA TYR A 141 -4.63 -19.21 12.16
C TYR A 141 -5.36 -19.13 13.51
N ASP A 142 -5.15 -20.14 14.36
CA ASP A 142 -5.54 -20.13 15.77
C ASP A 142 -4.60 -19.20 16.54
N ILE A 143 -5.14 -18.07 17.00
CA ILE A 143 -4.38 -17.05 17.75
C ILE A 143 -5.18 -16.63 18.98
#